data_AF-A0A1V8SHL2-F1
#
_entry.id   AF-A0A1V8SHL2-F1
#
_cell.length_a   1.000
_cell.length_b   1.000
_cell.length_c   1.000
_cell.angle_alpha   90.00
_cell.angle_beta   90.00
_cell.angle_gamma   90.00
#
_symmetry.space_group_name_H-M   'P 1'
#
loop_
_entity.id
_entity.type
_entity.pdbx_description
1 polymer ?
#
loop_
_entity_poly.entity_id
_entity_poly.type
_entity_poly.pdbx_seq_one_letter_code
_entity_poly.pdbx_strand_id
1 'polypeptide(L)'
;MDSPSSSDGSPFGDIPTRPMRVKVLYTFDNDNKTNCLARFPDTLQIPAVAIDENSQVGVIELRQCIQAIVSASPELLSRLAEGDFTIYAYDYSEYESPLVGQGMLSAALAAAVPTPLVPAHQSKAMITGRVCKNLPALFSNGVKETLE
;
A
#
# COMPACT_ATOMS: atom_id res chain seq x y z
N MET A 1 -41.06 6.49 -3.84
CA MET A 1 -39.82 7.22 -4.18
C MET A 1 -38.70 6.46 -3.50
N ASP A 2 -38.17 5.44 -4.18
CA ASP A 2 -36.99 4.71 -3.74
C ASP A 2 -35.78 5.34 -4.42
N SER A 3 -34.89 5.93 -3.63
CA SER A 3 -33.58 6.37 -4.11
C SER A 3 -32.66 5.15 -4.19
N PRO A 4 -31.99 4.89 -5.32
CA PRO A 4 -31.01 3.82 -5.37
C PRO A 4 -29.76 4.28 -4.60
N SER A 5 -29.34 3.48 -3.63
CA SER A 5 -28.03 3.59 -3.01
C SER A 5 -26.97 3.44 -4.10
N SER A 6 -26.19 4.48 -4.33
CA SER A 6 -24.99 4.44 -5.15
C SER A 6 -24.02 3.43 -4.54
N SER A 7 -24.00 2.21 -5.07
CA SER A 7 -22.91 1.29 -4.87
C SER A 7 -21.68 1.92 -5.51
N ASP A 8 -20.88 2.64 -4.72
CA ASP A 8 -19.50 2.92 -5.08
C ASP A 8 -18.87 1.58 -5.41
N GLY A 9 -18.55 1.37 -6.68
CA GLY A 9 -18.02 0.13 -7.25
C GLY A 9 -16.60 -0.17 -6.79
N SER A 10 -16.34 -0.05 -5.48
CA SER A 10 -15.13 -0.54 -4.88
C SER A 10 -15.16 -2.07 -4.96
N PRO A 11 -14.11 -2.72 -5.51
CA PRO A 11 -14.05 -4.18 -5.61
C PRO A 11 -14.03 -4.90 -4.25
N PHE A 12 -14.09 -4.14 -3.14
CA PHE A 12 -14.06 -4.62 -1.77
C PHE A 12 -15.30 -4.17 -0.97
N GLY A 13 -16.42 -3.82 -1.63
CA GLY A 13 -17.61 -3.28 -0.98
C GLY A 13 -18.18 -4.14 0.16
N ASP A 14 -17.93 -5.44 0.12
CA ASP A 14 -18.37 -6.41 1.15
C ASP A 14 -17.29 -6.70 2.21
N ILE A 15 -16.06 -6.16 2.07
CA ILE A 15 -14.95 -6.39 3.00
C ILE A 15 -14.94 -5.32 4.09
N PRO A 16 -14.95 -5.69 5.38
CA PRO A 16 -14.83 -4.74 6.48
C PRO A 16 -13.56 -3.89 6.37
N THR A 17 -13.74 -2.57 6.46
CA THR A 17 -12.62 -1.61 6.52
C THR A 17 -12.30 -1.27 7.97
N ARG A 18 -11.02 -1.04 8.25
CA ARG A 18 -10.54 -0.69 9.59
C ARG A 18 -9.56 0.48 9.51
N PRO A 19 -9.57 1.42 10.47
CA PRO A 19 -8.61 2.50 10.52
C PRO A 19 -7.24 1.95 10.92
N MET A 20 -6.24 2.13 10.05
CA MET A 20 -4.87 1.66 10.28
C MET A 20 -3.86 2.76 9.97
N ARG A 21 -2.74 2.77 10.72
CA ARG A 21 -1.53 3.47 10.27
C ARG A 21 -0.83 2.60 9.23
N VAL A 22 -0.17 3.21 8.25
CA VAL A 22 0.56 2.46 7.23
C VAL A 22 2.06 2.69 7.36
N LYS A 23 2.80 1.59 7.36
CA LYS A 23 4.25 1.54 7.29
C LYS A 23 4.63 0.78 6.04
N VAL A 24 5.63 1.27 5.32
CA VAL A 24 6.15 0.59 4.14
C VAL A 24 7.61 0.29 4.40
N LEU A 25 7.92 -1.00 4.52
CA LEU A 25 9.28 -1.52 4.61
C LEU A 25 9.77 -1.74 3.17
N TYR A 26 10.90 -1.13 2.80
CA TYR A 26 11.40 -1.21 1.43
C TYR A 26 12.93 -1.20 1.38
N THR A 27 13.47 -1.69 0.28
CA THR A 27 14.88 -1.56 -0.11
C THR A 27 14.97 -1.08 -1.56
N PHE A 28 16.12 -0.54 -1.92
CA PHE A 28 16.50 -0.16 -3.27
C PHE A 28 17.87 -0.74 -3.67
N ASP A 29 18.47 -1.59 -2.83
CA ASP A 29 19.69 -2.30 -3.16
C ASP A 29 19.39 -3.78 -3.46
N ASN A 30 20.12 -4.35 -4.43
CA ASN A 30 19.91 -5.74 -4.87
C ASN A 30 20.26 -6.76 -3.78
N ASP A 31 21.03 -6.35 -2.77
CA ASP A 31 21.51 -7.21 -1.70
C ASP A 31 20.63 -7.14 -0.43
N ASN A 32 19.54 -6.36 -0.44
CA ASN A 32 18.67 -6.08 0.70
C ASN A 32 19.42 -5.65 1.98
N LYS A 33 20.53 -4.92 1.82
CA LYS A 33 21.41 -4.47 2.91
C LYS A 33 20.85 -3.25 3.61
N THR A 34 20.11 -2.41 2.90
CA THR A 34 19.53 -1.17 3.42
C THR A 34 18.02 -1.31 3.56
N ASN A 35 17.57 -1.60 4.78
CA ASN A 35 16.14 -1.64 5.11
C ASN A 35 15.65 -0.24 5.48
N CYS A 36 14.78 0.33 4.66
CA CYS A 36 14.16 1.62 4.88
C CYS A 36 12.72 1.46 5.37
N LEU A 37 12.24 2.45 6.12
CA LEU A 37 10.87 2.50 6.64
C LEU A 37 10.24 3.84 6.29
N ALA A 38 9.21 3.82 5.45
CA ALA A 38 8.34 4.97 5.21
C ALA A 38 7.06 4.85 6.03
N ARG A 39 6.47 5.99 6.41
CA ARG A 39 5.19 6.03 7.14
C ARG A 39 4.23 6.90 6.37
N PHE A 40 3.04 6.40 6.10
CA PHE A 40 1.98 7.24 5.56
C PHE A 40 1.55 8.23 6.66
N PRO A 41 1.42 9.54 6.35
CA PRO A 41 1.19 10.57 7.37
C PRO A 41 -0.17 10.40 8.07
N ASP A 42 -1.19 10.01 7.30
CA ASP A 42 -2.56 9.90 7.77
C ASP A 42 -2.96 8.46 8.10
N THR A 43 -4.03 8.32 8.88
CA THR A 43 -4.68 7.03 9.09
C THR A 43 -5.55 6.71 7.88
N LEU A 44 -5.44 5.48 7.36
CA LEU A 44 -6.19 5.01 6.20
C LEU A 44 -7.25 4.00 6.62
N GLN A 45 -8.38 3.99 5.89
CA GLN A 45 -9.39 2.94 6.01
C GLN A 45 -8.99 1.78 5.11
N ILE A 46 -8.49 0.71 5.72
CA ILE A 46 -7.93 -0.44 5.01
C ILE A 46 -8.94 -1.58 5.02
N PRO A 47 -9.42 -2.05 3.84
CA PRO A 47 -10.12 -3.33 3.73
C PRO A 47 -9.19 -4.45 4.17
N ALA A 48 -9.65 -5.34 5.04
CA ALA A 48 -8.81 -6.41 5.53
C ALA A 48 -9.58 -7.69 5.81
N VAL A 49 -8.93 -8.82 5.53
CA VAL A 49 -9.47 -10.17 5.64
C VAL A 49 -8.55 -11.04 6.49
N ALA A 50 -9.13 -12.03 7.18
CA ALA A 50 -8.36 -13.10 7.81
C ALA A 50 -7.96 -14.13 6.74
N ILE A 51 -6.68 -14.47 6.69
CA ILE A 51 -6.16 -15.50 5.77
C ILE A 51 -5.96 -16.85 6.48
N ASP A 52 -5.76 -16.81 7.80
CA ASP A 52 -5.73 -17.96 8.70
C ASP A 52 -6.21 -17.53 10.10
N GLU A 53 -6.16 -18.43 11.08
CA GLU A 53 -6.65 -18.18 12.45
C GLU A 53 -5.85 -17.07 13.18
N ASN A 54 -4.61 -16.83 12.78
CA ASN A 54 -3.65 -15.95 13.45
C ASN A 54 -3.23 -14.73 12.62
N SER A 55 -3.52 -14.72 11.31
CA SER A 55 -3.00 -13.74 10.36
C SER A 55 -4.12 -13.02 9.62
N GLN A 56 -3.94 -11.71 9.49
CA GLN A 56 -4.83 -10.85 8.71
C GLN A 56 -4.03 -10.05 7.69
N VAL A 57 -4.63 -9.87 6.52
CA VAL A 57 -4.06 -9.13 5.40
C VAL A 57 -4.97 -7.96 5.07
N GLY A 58 -4.37 -6.78 4.92
CA GLY A 58 -5.04 -5.61 4.41
C GLY A 58 -4.65 -5.36 2.95
N VAL A 59 -5.51 -4.67 2.23
CA VAL A 59 -5.30 -4.34 0.81
C VAL A 59 -5.13 -2.82 0.67
N ILE A 60 -4.10 -2.38 -0.05
CA ILE A 60 -3.76 -0.96 -0.21
C ILE A 60 -3.32 -0.66 -1.64
N GLU A 61 -3.59 0.55 -2.12
CA GLU A 61 -3.10 1.01 -3.42
C GLU A 61 -1.57 1.15 -3.38
N LEU A 62 -0.88 0.52 -4.33
CA LEU A 62 0.58 0.63 -4.50
C LEU A 62 1.02 2.09 -4.57
N ARG A 63 0.23 2.94 -5.21
CA ARG A 63 0.47 4.37 -5.33
C ARG A 63 0.63 5.05 -3.96
N GLN A 64 -0.19 4.69 -2.97
CA GLN A 64 -0.11 5.27 -1.63
C GLN A 64 1.20 4.87 -0.94
N CYS A 65 1.66 3.63 -1.15
CA CYS A 65 2.94 3.17 -0.66
C CYS A 65 4.11 3.92 -1.32
N ILE A 66 4.09 4.09 -2.64
CA ILE A 66 5.11 4.84 -3.38
C ILE A 66 5.15 6.31 -2.94
N GLN A 67 4.00 6.94 -2.70
CA GLN A 67 3.94 8.31 -2.19
C GLN A 67 4.62 8.44 -0.82
N ALA A 68 4.38 7.49 0.09
CA ALA A 68 5.07 7.48 1.38
C ALA A 68 6.58 7.27 1.22
N ILE A 69 7.00 6.36 0.34
CA ILE A 69 8.42 6.09 0.05
C ILE A 69 9.12 7.35 -0.48
N VAL A 70 8.59 7.97 -1.54
CA VAL A 70 9.22 9.14 -2.18
C VAL A 70 9.22 10.35 -1.26
N SER A 71 8.19 10.50 -0.42
CA SER A 71 8.17 11.56 0.59
C SER A 71 9.22 11.35 1.69
N ALA A 72 9.55 10.10 2.03
CA ALA A 72 10.54 9.76 3.04
C ALA A 72 11.97 9.72 2.49
N SER A 73 12.12 9.35 1.21
CA SER A 73 13.39 9.19 0.48
C SER A 73 13.34 9.91 -0.88
N PRO A 74 13.35 11.25 -0.90
CA PRO A 74 13.29 12.04 -2.12
C PRO A 74 14.49 11.81 -3.05
N GLU A 75 15.62 11.32 -2.53
CA GLU A 75 16.80 10.93 -3.30
C GLU A 75 16.50 9.86 -4.37
N LEU A 76 15.46 9.04 -4.18
CA LEU A 76 15.03 8.05 -5.17
C LEU A 76 14.63 8.70 -6.50
N LEU A 77 14.05 9.91 -6.47
CA LEU A 77 13.70 10.64 -7.69
C LEU A 77 14.94 11.09 -8.46
N SER A 78 16.03 11.41 -7.75
CA SER A 78 17.29 11.79 -8.40
C SER A 78 17.94 10.57 -9.06
N ARG A 79 17.87 9.40 -8.41
CA ARG A 79 18.41 8.15 -8.95
C ARG A 79 17.67 7.65 -10.19
N LEU A 80 16.39 7.98 -10.35
CA LEU A 80 15.63 7.68 -11.57
C LEU A 80 16.23 8.32 -12.83
N ALA A 81 17.04 9.38 -12.70
CA ALA A 81 17.77 9.96 -13.83
C ALA A 81 18.95 9.07 -14.29
N GLU A 82 19.48 8.23 -13.40
CA GLU A 82 20.59 7.30 -13.69
C GLU A 82 20.08 5.95 -14.20
N GLY A 83 18.89 5.54 -13.76
CA GLY A 83 18.24 4.31 -14.19
C GLY A 83 16.92 4.07 -13.45
N ASP A 84 16.03 3.30 -14.08
CA ASP A 84 14.71 2.98 -13.52
C ASP A 84 14.76 1.73 -12.62
N PHE A 85 13.74 1.56 -11.78
CA PHE A 85 13.62 0.45 -10.83
C PHE A 85 12.38 -0.38 -11.12
N THR A 86 12.51 -1.71 -11.10
CA THR A 86 11.35 -2.59 -11.01
C THR A 86 10.87 -2.64 -9.56
N ILE A 87 9.58 -2.40 -9.35
CA ILE A 87 8.95 -2.51 -8.04
C ILE A 87 8.61 -3.98 -7.80
N TYR A 88 8.93 -4.44 -6.61
CA TYR A 88 8.48 -5.73 -6.10
C TYR A 88 7.78 -5.52 -4.76
N ALA A 89 6.73 -6.31 -4.52
CA ALA A 89 6.01 -6.34 -3.24
C ALA A 89 5.80 -7.79 -2.82
N TYR A 90 5.84 -8.05 -1.53
CA TYR A 90 5.45 -9.35 -1.00
C TYR A 90 3.95 -9.51 -1.10
N ASP A 91 3.48 -10.66 -1.60
CA ASP A 91 2.06 -10.99 -1.58
C ASP A 91 1.72 -11.81 -0.34
N TYR A 92 1.23 -11.15 0.71
CA TYR A 92 0.86 -11.81 1.95
C TYR A 92 -0.42 -12.64 1.87
N SER A 93 -1.16 -12.59 0.75
CA SER A 93 -2.31 -13.47 0.55
C SER A 93 -1.92 -14.89 0.11
N GLU A 94 -0.67 -15.07 -0.34
CA GLU A 94 -0.16 -16.33 -0.87
C GLU A 94 0.76 -17.05 0.12
N TYR A 95 0.82 -18.38 0.01
CA TYR A 95 1.70 -19.22 0.83
C TYR A 95 3.18 -18.87 0.58
N GLU A 96 3.99 -18.83 1.66
CA GLU A 96 5.38 -18.34 1.69
C GLU A 96 5.58 -16.85 1.37
N SER A 97 4.50 -16.11 1.11
CA SER A 97 4.53 -14.68 0.79
C SER A 97 5.56 -14.35 -0.31
N PRO A 98 5.32 -14.80 -1.56
CA PRO A 98 6.27 -14.63 -2.65
C PRO A 98 6.45 -13.15 -3.02
N LEU A 99 7.59 -12.86 -3.64
CA LEU A 99 7.89 -11.54 -4.17
C LEU A 99 7.28 -11.38 -5.57
N VAL A 100 6.35 -10.43 -5.73
CA VAL A 100 5.59 -10.20 -6.96
C VAL A 100 5.98 -8.87 -7.61
N GLY A 101 6.29 -8.90 -8.90
CA GLY A 101 6.63 -7.71 -9.67
C GLY A 101 5.40 -6.83 -9.94
N GLN A 102 5.55 -5.53 -9.71
CA GLN A 102 4.49 -4.53 -9.83
C GLN A 102 4.74 -3.52 -10.99
N GLY A 103 5.73 -3.81 -11.84
CA GLY A 103 6.13 -2.94 -12.94
C GLY A 103 7.20 -1.91 -12.55
N MET A 104 7.41 -0.92 -13.42
CA MET A 104 8.47 0.07 -13.25
C MET A 104 8.05 1.23 -12.33
N LEU A 105 8.99 1.75 -11.53
CA LEU A 105 8.78 2.89 -10.65
C LEU A 105 8.44 4.15 -11.44
N SER A 106 9.13 4.42 -12.55
CA SER A 106 8.81 5.55 -13.42
C SER A 106 7.37 5.51 -13.93
N ALA A 107 6.86 4.33 -14.31
CA ALA A 107 5.50 4.14 -14.80
C ALA A 107 4.47 4.38 -13.69
N ALA A 108 4.73 3.88 -12.48
CA ALA A 108 3.87 4.08 -11.32
C ALA A 108 3.80 5.56 -10.90
N LEU A 109 4.92 6.30 -11.00
CA LEU A 109 4.96 7.73 -10.73
C LEU A 109 4.26 8.55 -11.83
N ALA A 110 4.42 8.18 -13.10
CA ALA A 110 3.74 8.84 -14.21
C ALA A 110 2.22 8.68 -14.13
N ALA A 111 1.74 7.49 -13.75
CA ALA A 111 0.32 7.21 -13.53
C ALA A 111 -0.29 8.03 -12.36
N ALA A 112 0.55 8.62 -11.49
CA ALA A 112 0.07 9.47 -10.42
C ALA A 112 -0.35 10.88 -10.90
N VAL A 113 0.06 11.30 -12.09
CA VAL A 113 -0.31 12.62 -12.65
C VAL A 113 -1.67 12.51 -13.32
N PRO A 114 -2.73 13.18 -12.81
CA PRO A 114 -4.03 13.18 -13.47
C PRO A 114 -3.87 13.90 -14.82
N THR A 115 -4.04 13.20 -15.92
CA THR A 115 -4.13 13.82 -17.26
C THR A 115 -5.57 13.75 -17.75
N PRO A 116 -6.05 14.74 -18.52
CA PRO A 116 -7.41 14.70 -19.07
C PRO A 116 -7.67 13.50 -20.00
N LEU A 117 -6.61 12.87 -20.51
CA LEU A 117 -6.65 11.77 -21.48
C LEU A 117 -6.66 10.38 -20.83
N VAL A 118 -6.22 10.27 -19.58
CA VAL A 118 -6.18 9.00 -18.85
C VAL A 118 -6.96 9.19 -17.55
N PRO A 119 -8.21 8.70 -17.46
CA PRO A 119 -8.96 8.72 -16.22
C PRO A 119 -8.10 8.05 -15.13
N ALA A 120 -7.99 8.67 -13.96
CA ALA A 120 -7.20 8.19 -12.81
C ALA A 120 -7.62 6.79 -12.27
N HIS A 121 -8.54 6.11 -12.95
CA HIS A 121 -9.13 4.82 -12.62
C HIS A 121 -8.51 3.62 -13.36
N GLN A 122 -7.60 3.80 -14.33
CA GLN A 122 -7.24 2.70 -15.22
C GLN A 122 -6.20 1.68 -14.74
N SER A 123 -5.59 1.85 -13.56
CA SER A 123 -4.86 0.75 -12.90
C SER A 123 -4.52 1.09 -11.45
N LYS A 124 -5.50 0.92 -10.55
CA LYS A 124 -5.20 0.85 -9.12
C LYS A 124 -4.52 -0.49 -8.86
N ALA A 125 -3.21 -0.57 -9.09
CA ALA A 125 -2.43 -1.71 -8.63
C ALA A 125 -2.60 -1.81 -7.11
N MET A 126 -3.28 -2.86 -6.66
CA MET A 126 -3.49 -3.14 -5.25
C MET A 126 -2.42 -4.13 -4.81
N ILE A 127 -1.88 -3.92 -3.62
CA ILE A 127 -0.96 -4.85 -2.97
C ILE A 127 -1.49 -5.21 -1.59
N THR A 128 -0.97 -6.30 -1.06
CA THR A 128 -1.31 -6.82 0.26
C THR A 128 -0.29 -6.38 1.30
N GLY A 129 -0.74 -6.16 2.53
CA GLY A 129 0.10 -5.85 3.69
C GLY A 129 -0.36 -6.64 4.90
N ARG A 130 0.53 -6.88 5.86
CA ARG A 130 0.20 -7.59 7.11
C ARG A 130 -0.46 -6.63 8.08
N VAL A 131 -1.57 -7.06 8.68
CA VAL A 131 -2.22 -6.30 9.74
C VAL A 131 -1.58 -6.66 11.07
N CYS A 132 -0.86 -5.71 11.64
CA CYS A 132 -0.17 -5.83 12.92
C CYS A 132 -0.93 -5.08 14.02
N LYS A 133 -1.07 -5.72 15.19
CA LYS A 133 -1.63 -5.07 16.39
C LYS A 133 -0.53 -4.29 17.11
N ASN A 134 -0.72 -2.99 17.29
CA ASN A 134 0.16 -2.16 18.10
C ASN A 134 -0.17 -2.35 19.59
N LEU A 135 0.37 -3.41 20.22
CA LEU A 135 0.18 -3.68 21.65
C LEU A 135 0.43 -2.46 22.56
N PRO A 136 1.46 -1.62 22.35
CA PRO A 136 1.67 -0.42 23.17
C PRO A 136 0.61 0.69 22.95
N ALA A 137 -0.02 0.76 21.78
CA ALA A 137 -1.06 1.74 21.49
C ALA A 137 -2.38 1.41 22.19
N LEU A 138 -2.56 0.19 22.72
CA LEU A 138 -3.76 -0.21 23.46
C LEU A 138 -4.02 0.64 24.71
N PHE A 139 -2.99 1.28 25.26
CA PHE A 139 -3.08 2.14 26.45
C PHE A 139 -3.39 3.60 26.13
N SER A 140 -3.48 3.95 24.85
CA SER A 140 -3.92 5.26 24.37
C SER A 140 -5.16 5.06 23.49
N ASN A 141 -6.16 5.94 23.50
CA ASN A 141 -7.32 5.85 22.59
C ASN A 141 -6.95 6.12 21.10
N GLY A 142 -5.73 5.79 20.67
CA GLY A 142 -5.23 5.93 19.32
C GLY A 142 -5.52 4.72 18.43
N VAL A 143 -5.05 4.81 17.18
CA VAL A 143 -5.18 3.75 16.17
C VAL A 143 -4.42 2.50 16.62
N LYS A 144 -5.15 1.41 16.81
CA LYS A 144 -4.66 0.16 17.42
C LYS A 144 -3.95 -0.77 16.43
N GLU A 145 -4.10 -0.53 15.14
CA GLU A 145 -3.64 -1.42 14.07
C GLU A 145 -2.72 -0.68 13.10
N THR A 146 -1.73 -1.41 12.58
CA THR A 146 -0.83 -0.95 11.52
C THR A 146 -0.93 -1.93 10.36
N LEU A 147 -0.93 -1.41 9.12
CA LEU A 147 -0.62 -2.19 7.93
C LEU A 147 0.89 -2.06 7.65
N GLU A 148 1.60 -3.18 7.58
CA GLU A 148 3.05 -3.27 7.30
C GLU A 148 3.37 -4.12 6.07
#